data_AF-A0A377NCC6-F1
#
_entry.id   AF-A0A377NCC6-F1
#
_cell.length_a   1.000
_cell.length_b   1.000
_cell.length_c   1.000
_cell.angle_alpha   90.00
_cell.angle_beta   90.00
_cell.angle_gamma   90.00
#
_symmetry.space_group_name_H-M   'P 1'
#
loop_
_entity.id
_entity.type
_entity.pdbx_description
1 polymer ?
#
loop_
_entity_poly.entity_id
_entity_poly.type
_entity_poly.pdbx_seq_one_letter_code
_entity_poly.pdbx_strand_id
1 'polypeptide(L)'
;MVHGDWGGGTLLRSKGFFWLATRPRHAGNWSQAGGIARYGLAGTFWKALPERDWPQDEETRAHIMEKWQEPFGDMRQEIVFIGQNLNKEEIVRRLDDCLLSVEQMAEGIDRWLEMADPFPEW
;
A
#
# COMPACT_ATOMS: atom_id res chain seq x y z
N MET A 1 -5.73 13.25 5.40
CA MET A 1 -6.47 12.00 5.72
C MET A 1 -6.31 11.58 7.17
N VAL A 2 -5.12 11.70 7.76
CA VAL A 2 -4.80 11.25 9.14
C VAL A 2 -5.66 11.89 10.25
N HIS A 3 -6.09 13.14 10.08
CA HIS A 3 -6.86 13.90 11.08
C HIS A 3 -8.23 14.37 10.56
N GLY A 4 -8.72 13.77 9.47
CA GLY A 4 -9.92 14.26 8.78
C GLY A 4 -11.22 13.60 9.27
N ASP A 5 -12.32 14.29 9.01
CA ASP A 5 -13.67 13.72 9.06
C ASP A 5 -13.78 12.56 8.04
N TRP A 6 -14.28 11.41 8.48
CA TRP A 6 -14.48 10.21 7.68
C TRP A 6 -15.91 10.16 7.12
N GLY A 7 -16.36 11.31 6.60
CA GLY A 7 -17.71 11.50 6.06
C GLY A 7 -18.82 11.45 7.11
N GLY A 8 -18.57 12.00 8.31
CA GLY A 8 -19.50 12.02 9.44
C GLY A 8 -19.44 10.80 10.36
N GLY A 9 -18.62 9.81 10.03
CA GLY A 9 -18.43 8.57 10.81
C GLY A 9 -17.26 8.63 11.78
N THR A 10 -17.27 7.73 12.77
CA THR A 10 -16.19 7.61 13.76
C THR A 10 -15.24 6.48 13.36
N LEU A 11 -14.06 6.82 12.85
CA LEU A 11 -12.98 5.85 12.66
C LEU A 11 -12.37 5.48 14.03
N LEU A 12 -12.35 4.18 14.34
CA LEU A 12 -11.74 3.66 15.55
C LEU A 12 -10.28 3.26 15.30
N ARG A 13 -10.05 2.51 14.22
CA ARG A 13 -8.72 2.07 13.79
C ARG A 13 -8.66 1.85 12.29
N SER A 14 -7.47 2.00 11.73
CA SER A 14 -7.15 1.48 10.40
C SER A 14 -5.76 0.85 10.39
N LYS A 15 -5.57 -0.20 9.60
CA LYS A 15 -4.29 -0.92 9.54
C LYS A 15 -4.11 -1.59 8.19
N GLY A 16 -2.88 -1.82 7.77
CA GLY A 16 -2.64 -2.54 6.54
C GLY A 16 -1.27 -2.29 5.93
N PHE A 17 -1.19 -2.52 4.63
CA PHE A 17 -0.02 -2.32 3.81
C PHE A 17 -0.35 -1.40 2.63
N PHE A 18 0.60 -0.55 2.27
CA PHE A 18 0.50 0.32 1.11
C PHE A 18 1.78 0.23 0.29
N TRP A 19 1.72 0.73 -0.95
CA TRP A 19 2.82 0.70 -1.89
C TRP A 19 2.99 2.10 -2.48
N LEU A 20 4.22 2.61 -2.45
CA LEU A 20 4.55 3.92 -2.99
C LEU A 20 5.27 3.76 -4.32
N ALA A 21 4.86 4.55 -5.31
CA ALA A 21 5.54 4.62 -6.61
C ALA A 21 7.03 4.96 -6.47
N THR A 22 7.36 5.88 -5.55
CA THR A 22 8.74 6.31 -5.21
C THR A 22 9.56 5.23 -4.50
N ARG A 23 8.93 4.17 -3.98
CA ARG A 23 9.59 3.06 -3.27
C ARG A 23 9.12 1.71 -3.81
N PRO A 24 9.31 1.45 -5.12
CA PRO A 24 8.60 0.39 -5.84
C PRO A 24 8.91 -1.02 -5.32
N ARG A 25 10.05 -1.19 -4.64
CA ARG A 25 10.51 -2.49 -4.13
C ARG A 25 9.92 -2.86 -2.76
N HIS A 26 9.32 -1.92 -2.04
CA HIS A 26 8.98 -2.08 -0.63
C HIS A 26 7.49 -1.88 -0.36
N ALA A 27 6.97 -2.68 0.55
CA ALA A 27 5.68 -2.46 1.17
C ALA A 27 5.87 -1.53 2.39
N GLY A 28 5.00 -0.54 2.52
CA GLY A 28 4.85 0.25 3.74
C GLY A 28 3.80 -0.36 4.66
N ASN A 29 3.98 -0.29 5.98
CA ASN A 29 2.93 -0.61 6.95
C ASN A 29 2.16 0.64 7.35
N TRP A 30 0.86 0.50 7.55
CA TRP A 30 -0.02 1.55 8.06
C TRP A 30 -0.69 1.07 9.34
N SER A 31 -0.72 1.91 10.37
CA SER A 31 -1.45 1.64 11.61
C SER A 31 -1.94 2.94 12.24
N GLN A 32 -3.24 3.06 12.43
CA GLN A 32 -3.90 4.18 13.07
C GLN A 32 -4.86 3.69 14.14
N ALA A 33 -4.83 4.34 15.31
CA ALA A 33 -5.81 4.18 16.36
C ALA A 33 -6.12 5.56 16.96
N GLY A 34 -7.40 5.94 16.96
CA GLY A 34 -7.81 7.30 17.31
C GLY A 34 -7.09 8.35 16.46
N GLY A 35 -6.53 9.38 17.11
CA GLY A 35 -5.85 10.49 16.43
C GLY A 35 -4.39 10.22 16.02
N ILE A 36 -3.83 9.05 16.31
CA ILE A 36 -2.42 8.72 16.05
C ILE A 36 -2.34 7.75 14.89
N ALA A 37 -1.56 8.10 13.87
CA ALA A 37 -1.16 7.18 12.81
C ALA A 37 0.36 6.98 12.81
N ARG A 38 0.78 5.78 12.43
CA ARG A 38 2.16 5.37 12.25
C ARG A 38 2.29 4.67 10.90
N TYR A 39 3.43 4.88 10.27
CA TYR A 39 3.81 4.22 9.03
C TYR A 39 5.32 3.98 9.01
N GLY A 40 5.77 3.03 8.19
CA GLY A 40 7.17 2.61 8.08
C GLY A 40 7.35 1.42 7.13
N LEU A 41 8.54 0.83 7.10
CA LEU A 41 8.83 -0.34 6.27
C LEU A 41 8.09 -1.57 6.79
N ALA A 42 7.34 -2.25 5.93
CA ALA A 42 6.79 -3.58 6.19
C ALA A 42 7.69 -4.70 5.69
N GLY A 43 8.38 -4.49 4.57
CA GLY A 43 9.25 -5.47 3.94
C GLY A 43 9.44 -5.22 2.45
N THR A 44 10.17 -6.13 1.79
CA THR A 44 10.43 -6.10 0.35
C THR A 44 9.48 -7.06 -0.37
N PHE A 45 8.93 -6.63 -1.51
CA PHE A 45 8.10 -7.50 -2.35
C PHE A 45 8.92 -8.63 -2.99
N TRP A 46 8.32 -9.80 -3.16
CA TRP A 46 8.99 -10.95 -3.76
C TRP A 46 9.37 -10.71 -5.22
N LYS A 47 8.53 -10.02 -6.01
CA LYS A 47 8.87 -9.58 -7.38
C LYS A 47 10.14 -8.72 -7.44
N ALA A 48 10.47 -8.01 -6.36
CA ALA A 48 11.65 -7.16 -6.26
C ALA A 48 12.92 -7.90 -5.81
N LEU A 49 12.83 -9.20 -5.53
CA LEU A 49 13.94 -10.07 -5.12
C LEU A 49 14.25 -11.11 -6.20
N PRO A 50 15.51 -11.54 -6.36
CA PRO A 50 15.81 -12.66 -7.24
C PRO A 50 15.20 -13.95 -6.67
N GLU A 51 14.73 -14.85 -7.54
CA GLU A 51 14.02 -16.08 -7.13
C GLU A 51 14.80 -17.01 -6.19
N ARG A 52 16.13 -16.90 -6.17
CA ARG A 52 16.99 -17.64 -5.23
C ARG A 52 16.76 -17.26 -3.77
N ASP A 53 16.28 -16.03 -3.52
CA ASP A 53 16.00 -15.49 -2.20
C ASP A 53 14.55 -15.74 -1.77
N TRP A 54 13.73 -16.36 -2.64
CA TRP A 54 12.36 -16.71 -2.33
C TRP A 54 12.29 -17.93 -1.41
N PRO A 55 11.17 -18.11 -0.68
CA PRO A 55 10.89 -19.35 0.05
C PRO A 55 10.98 -20.55 -0.88
N GLN A 56 11.54 -21.65 -0.37
CA GLN A 56 11.74 -22.89 -1.14
C GLN A 56 10.64 -23.92 -0.86
N ASP A 57 9.81 -23.69 0.16
CA ASP A 57 8.66 -24.52 0.44
C ASP A 57 7.51 -24.20 -0.54
N GLU A 58 6.89 -25.26 -1.04
CA GLU A 58 5.84 -25.17 -2.07
C GLU A 58 4.60 -24.43 -1.54
N GLU A 59 4.28 -24.60 -0.25
CA GLU A 59 3.12 -23.97 0.36
C GLU A 59 3.24 -22.43 0.34
N THR A 60 4.36 -21.87 0.80
CA THR A 60 4.56 -20.42 0.80
C THR A 60 4.64 -19.87 -0.63
N ARG A 61 5.26 -20.60 -1.56
CA ARG A 61 5.26 -20.22 -2.98
C ARG A 61 3.85 -20.14 -3.55
N ALA A 62 3.01 -21.14 -3.27
CA ALA A 62 1.62 -21.14 -3.73
C ALA A 62 0.85 -19.91 -3.19
N HIS A 63 1.05 -19.54 -1.92
CA HIS A 63 0.43 -18.34 -1.34
C HIS A 63 0.92 -17.02 -1.97
N ILE A 64 2.18 -16.94 -2.38
CA ILE A 64 2.71 -15.78 -3.13
C ILE A 64 2.02 -15.71 -4.50
N MET A 65 1.97 -16.85 -5.19
CA MET A 65 1.40 -16.94 -6.54
C MET A 65 -0.11 -16.72 -6.57
N GLU A 66 -0.84 -17.07 -5.51
CA GLU A 66 -2.28 -16.79 -5.37
C GLU A 66 -2.60 -15.30 -5.53
N LYS A 67 -1.71 -14.43 -5.06
CA LYS A 67 -1.90 -12.98 -5.08
C LYS A 67 -1.11 -12.29 -6.19
N TRP A 68 -0.48 -13.06 -7.06
CA TRP A 68 0.43 -12.56 -8.08
C TRP A 68 -0.32 -12.03 -9.29
N GLN A 69 -0.03 -10.79 -9.69
CA GLN A 69 -0.63 -10.15 -10.85
C GLN A 69 0.43 -9.42 -11.67
N GLU A 70 0.61 -9.83 -12.93
CA GLU A 70 1.49 -9.11 -13.85
C GLU A 70 0.91 -7.71 -14.19
N PRO A 71 1.77 -6.68 -14.34
CA PRO A 71 3.23 -6.76 -14.37
C PRO A 71 3.92 -6.70 -12.99
N PHE A 72 3.18 -6.48 -11.90
CA PHE A 72 3.72 -6.08 -10.60
C PHE A 72 3.95 -7.24 -9.61
N GLY A 73 3.56 -8.46 -9.98
CA GLY A 73 3.71 -9.65 -9.15
C GLY A 73 2.92 -9.55 -7.85
N ASP A 74 3.59 -9.64 -6.71
CA ASP A 74 2.96 -9.61 -5.39
C ASP A 74 2.75 -8.19 -4.81
N MET A 75 3.20 -7.14 -5.53
CA MET A 75 3.05 -5.75 -5.14
C MET A 75 1.57 -5.36 -5.08
N ARG A 76 1.11 -4.96 -3.88
CA ARG A 76 -0.30 -4.62 -3.65
C ARG A 76 -0.49 -3.73 -2.44
N GLN A 77 -1.72 -3.22 -2.32
CA GLN A 77 -2.17 -2.40 -1.21
C GLN A 77 -3.38 -3.07 -0.56
N GLU A 78 -3.37 -3.17 0.76
CA GLU A 78 -4.46 -3.75 1.54
C GLU A 78 -4.60 -2.96 2.83
N ILE A 79 -5.64 -2.12 2.94
CA ILE A 79 -5.89 -1.30 4.13
C ILE A 79 -7.30 -1.59 4.64
N VAL A 80 -7.40 -1.90 5.92
CA VAL A 80 -8.66 -2.16 6.61
C VAL A 80 -9.02 -0.94 7.45
N PHE A 81 -10.26 -0.47 7.32
CA PHE A 81 -10.85 0.60 8.14
C PHE A 81 -11.94 0.02 9.04
N ILE A 82 -11.91 0.37 10.31
CA ILE A 82 -12.85 -0.14 11.32
C ILE A 82 -13.39 1.05 12.10
N GLY A 83 -14.70 1.23 12.03
CA GLY A 83 -15.39 2.36 12.61
C GLY A 83 -16.90 2.20 12.55
N GLN A 84 -17.61 3.25 12.96
CA GLN A 84 -19.07 3.32 12.95
C GLN A 84 -19.52 4.40 11.96
N ASN A 85 -20.54 4.09 11.16
CA ASN A 85 -21.11 5.00 10.15
C ASN A 85 -20.06 5.59 9.20
N LEU A 86 -19.03 4.80 8.85
CA LEU A 86 -18.02 5.23 7.90
C LEU A 86 -18.63 5.41 6.52
N ASN A 87 -18.32 6.52 5.85
CA ASN A 87 -18.65 6.71 4.45
C ASN A 87 -17.65 5.94 3.59
N LYS A 88 -18.02 4.72 3.17
CA LYS A 88 -17.13 3.83 2.41
C LYS A 88 -16.76 4.44 1.05
N GLU A 89 -17.73 5.03 0.37
CA GLU A 89 -17.56 5.61 -0.96
C GLU A 89 -16.54 6.75 -0.92
N GLU A 90 -16.62 7.63 0.08
CA GLU A 90 -15.66 8.72 0.27
C GLU A 90 -14.25 8.20 0.64
N ILE A 91 -14.16 7.14 1.47
CA ILE A 91 -12.86 6.52 1.79
C ILE A 91 -12.21 5.97 0.52
N VAL A 92 -12.97 5.21 -0.28
CA VAL A 92 -12.47 4.63 -1.54
C VAL A 92 -12.04 5.73 -2.49
N ARG A 93 -12.88 6.75 -2.71
CA ARG A 93 -12.56 7.89 -3.58
C ARG A 93 -11.26 8.59 -3.20
N ARG A 94 -11.03 8.82 -1.90
CA ARG A 94 -9.79 9.44 -1.40
C ARG A 94 -8.56 8.57 -1.56
N LEU A 95 -8.72 7.24 -1.53
CA LEU A 95 -7.62 6.31 -1.80
C LEU A 95 -7.33 6.26 -3.31
N ASP A 96 -8.38 6.26 -4.14
CA ASP A 96 -8.26 6.31 -5.60
C ASP A 96 -7.58 7.60 -6.07
N ASP A 97 -7.89 8.75 -5.45
CA ASP A 97 -7.22 10.03 -5.70
C ASP A 97 -5.70 9.99 -5.39
N CYS A 98 -5.23 9.01 -4.62
CA CYS A 98 -3.80 8.81 -4.33
C CYS A 98 -3.09 7.90 -5.35
N LEU A 99 -3.83 7.21 -6.23
CA LEU A 99 -3.25 6.30 -7.20
C LEU A 99 -2.61 7.08 -8.35
N LEU A 100 -1.60 6.46 -8.99
CA LEU A 100 -1.10 6.97 -10.26
C LEU A 100 -2.21 6.92 -11.31
N SER A 101 -2.33 8.00 -12.10
CA SER A 101 -3.10 7.98 -13.33
C SER A 101 -2.52 6.99 -14.34
N VAL A 102 -3.29 6.65 -15.38
CA VAL A 102 -2.84 5.75 -16.46
C VAL A 102 -1.58 6.30 -17.13
N GLU A 103 -1.53 7.62 -17.33
CA GLU A 103 -0.41 8.33 -17.93
C GLU A 103 0.84 8.23 -17.04
N GLN A 104 0.71 8.51 -15.74
CA GLN A 104 1.83 8.40 -14.80
C GLN A 104 2.31 6.96 -14.63
N MET A 105 1.41 5.98 -14.69
CA MET A 105 1.77 4.57 -14.68
C MET A 105 2.62 4.20 -15.92
N ALA A 106 2.31 4.77 -17.08
CA ALA A 106 3.06 4.54 -18.31
C ALA A 106 4.47 5.18 -18.32
N GLU A 107 4.74 6.16 -17.45
CA GLU A 107 6.07 6.77 -17.32
C GLU A 107 7.12 5.81 -16.75
N GLY A 108 6.69 4.79 -16.00
CA GLY A 108 7.54 3.74 -15.47
C GLY A 108 8.40 4.14 -14.26
N ILE A 109 9.11 3.13 -13.73
CA ILE A 109 9.80 3.20 -12.43
C ILE A 109 10.79 4.36 -12.36
N ASP A 110 11.59 4.60 -13.41
CA ASP A 110 12.62 5.65 -13.38
C ASP A 110 12.01 7.03 -13.07
N ARG A 111 10.82 7.32 -13.62
CA ARG A 111 10.10 8.57 -13.36
C ARG A 111 9.41 8.58 -12.01
N TRP A 112 8.92 7.43 -11.56
CA TRP A 112 8.30 7.31 -10.24
C TRP A 112 9.27 7.63 -9.11
N LEU A 113 10.55 7.22 -9.25
CA LEU A 113 11.60 7.49 -8.28
C LEU A 113 11.93 8.99 -8.14
N GLU A 114 11.59 9.80 -9.14
CA GLU A 114 11.78 11.25 -9.14
C GLU A 114 10.58 12.02 -8.54
N MET A 115 9.47 11.34 -8.26
CA MET A 115 8.29 11.97 -7.67
C MET A 115 8.57 12.42 -6.22
N ALA A 116 7.82 13.43 -5.77
CA ALA A 116 7.91 13.88 -4.39
C ALA A 116 7.46 12.80 -3.41
N ASP A 117 8.32 12.46 -2.46
CA ASP A 117 8.03 11.50 -1.39
C ASP A 117 7.92 12.23 -0.04
N PRO A 118 6.70 12.45 0.48
CA PRO A 118 6.52 13.15 1.76
C PRO A 118 6.70 12.23 2.98
N PHE A 119 6.97 10.94 2.79
CA PHE A 119 7.18 10.01 3.91
C PHE A 119 8.63 10.12 4.42
N PRO A 120 8.85 9.90 5.73
CA PRO A 120 10.21 9.84 6.27
C PRO A 120 11.01 8.70 5.65
N GLU A 121 12.32 8.78 5.76
CA GLU A 121 13.20 7.68 5.42
C GLU A 121 12.92 6.47 6.33
N TRP A 122 12.87 5.30 5.72
CA TRP A 122 12.76 3.99 6.37
C TRP A 122 13.33 2.91 5.46
#